data_AF-A0AAV2SMX4-F1
#
_entry.id   AF-A0AAV2SMX4-F1
#
_cell.length_a   1.000
_cell.length_b   1.000
_cell.length_c   1.000
_cell.angle_alpha   90.00
_cell.angle_beta   90.00
_cell.angle_gamma   90.00
#
_symmetry.space_group_name_H-M   'P 1'
#
loop_
_entity.id
_entity.type
_entity.pdbx_description
1 polymer ?
#
loop_
_entity_poly.entity_id
_entity_poly.type
_entity_poly.pdbx_seq_one_letter_code
_entity_poly.pdbx_strand_id
1 'polypeptide(L)'
;MGKRQHQKDKMYLTSTEWATLYGGYKKSSHSGAKASFRRLPYSHCTLSLLPYSHPYCDPKGNIFDLEALLPFLRKFKVNPVSGEPLSDKNLIKLNFHRGSASEYHCPVLYKPFSNNTHIVAIKTTGNVFSYEVS
;
A
#
# COMPACT_ATOMS: atom_id res chain seq x y z
N MET A 1 -12.41 -41.96 36.82
CA MET A 1 -11.13 -42.17 36.10
C MET A 1 -11.32 -41.77 34.65
N GLY A 2 -10.78 -40.60 34.24
CA GLY A 2 -11.11 -39.96 32.96
C GLY A 2 -10.29 -40.49 31.79
N LYS A 3 -10.94 -41.16 30.82
CA LYS A 3 -10.36 -41.82 29.63
C LYS A 3 -9.70 -40.88 28.59
N ARG A 4 -9.27 -39.66 28.94
CA ARG A 4 -8.71 -38.67 27.99
C ARG A 4 -7.44 -37.95 28.46
N GLN A 5 -6.86 -38.36 29.59
CA GLN A 5 -5.71 -37.66 30.19
C GLN A 5 -4.43 -37.74 29.34
N HIS A 6 -4.20 -38.83 28.61
CA HIS A 6 -3.00 -39.04 27.77
C HIS A 6 -3.16 -38.66 26.30
N GLN A 7 -4.28 -38.06 25.89
CA GLN A 7 -4.48 -37.73 24.47
C GLN A 7 -3.57 -36.59 23.96
N LYS A 8 -2.88 -35.91 24.89
CA LYS A 8 -1.94 -34.80 24.62
C LYS A 8 -0.47 -35.22 24.64
N ASP A 9 -0.15 -36.45 25.06
CA ASP A 9 1.23 -36.98 25.08
C ASP A 9 1.55 -37.60 23.71
N LYS A 10 1.90 -36.75 22.74
CA LYS A 10 2.31 -37.17 21.39
C LYS A 10 3.71 -36.66 21.11
N MET A 11 4.51 -37.46 20.40
CA MET A 11 5.87 -37.05 19.98
C MET A 11 5.89 -36.06 18.80
N TYR A 12 4.73 -35.65 18.30
CA TYR A 12 4.59 -34.68 17.21
C TYR A 12 3.66 -33.55 17.63
N LEU A 13 3.88 -32.36 17.06
CA LEU A 13 3.03 -31.20 17.23
C LEU A 13 1.96 -31.16 16.14
N THR A 14 0.70 -31.06 16.53
CA THR A 14 -0.39 -30.79 15.58
C THR A 14 -0.40 -29.31 15.17
N SER A 15 -0.99 -29.00 14.01
CA SER A 15 -1.16 -27.62 13.54
C SER A 15 -1.90 -26.74 14.54
N THR A 16 -2.90 -27.30 15.23
CA THR A 16 -3.64 -26.64 16.30
C THR A 16 -2.78 -26.35 17.53
N GLU A 17 -1.98 -27.31 17.97
CA GLU A 17 -1.09 -27.15 19.14
C GLU A 17 0.04 -26.16 18.84
N TRP A 18 0.63 -26.25 17.65
CA TRP A 18 1.60 -25.28 17.14
C TRP A 18 1.01 -23.86 17.16
N ALA A 19 -0.24 -23.71 16.70
CA ALA A 19 -0.89 -22.41 16.61
C ALA A 19 -1.30 -21.77 17.95
N THR A 20 -1.58 -22.58 18.99
CA THR A 20 -2.27 -22.10 20.20
C THR A 20 -1.50 -22.23 21.50
N LEU A 21 -0.59 -23.21 21.65
CA LEU A 21 -0.07 -23.58 22.98
C LEU A 21 1.37 -23.16 23.25
N TYR A 22 2.26 -23.20 22.26
CA TYR A 22 3.72 -23.11 22.51
C TYR A 22 4.33 -21.75 22.15
N GLY A 23 3.51 -20.72 21.93
CA GLY A 23 3.96 -19.31 21.83
C GLY A 23 4.85 -18.95 20.63
N GLY A 24 5.21 -19.90 19.76
CA GLY A 24 6.06 -19.69 18.58
C GLY A 24 5.32 -19.37 17.29
N TYR A 25 4.01 -19.66 17.23
CA TYR A 25 3.22 -19.40 16.03
C TYR A 25 2.82 -17.93 15.91
N LYS A 26 3.41 -17.27 14.91
CA LYS A 26 2.95 -15.97 14.44
C LYS A 26 1.97 -16.21 13.30
N LYS A 27 0.68 -15.90 13.51
CA LYS A 27 -0.27 -15.75 12.40
C LYS A 27 0.36 -14.83 11.34
N SER A 28 0.09 -15.09 10.07
CA SER A 28 0.60 -14.29 8.94
C SER A 28 0.60 -12.81 9.31
N SER A 29 1.81 -12.25 9.45
CA SER A 29 1.99 -10.85 9.83
C SER A 29 1.31 -9.97 8.79
N HIS A 30 0.69 -8.87 9.16
CA HIS A 30 0.21 -7.90 8.17
C HIS A 30 1.34 -7.00 7.64
N SER A 31 2.57 -7.20 8.13
CA SER A 31 3.77 -6.45 7.76
C SER A 31 4.99 -7.37 7.57
N GLY A 32 5.90 -6.97 6.66
CA GLY A 32 7.15 -7.70 6.36
C GLY A 32 7.04 -8.72 5.23
N ALA A 33 8.16 -9.38 4.91
CA ALA A 33 8.29 -10.27 3.74
C ALA A 33 7.34 -11.49 3.73
N LYS A 34 6.84 -11.89 4.91
CA LYS A 34 5.86 -12.97 5.12
C LYS A 34 4.42 -12.47 5.24
N ALA A 35 4.15 -11.22 4.85
CA ALA A 35 2.80 -10.70 4.91
C ALA A 35 1.88 -11.34 3.87
N SER A 36 0.67 -11.69 4.28
CA SER A 36 -0.37 -12.22 3.38
C SER A 36 -0.78 -11.20 2.32
N PHE A 37 -0.65 -9.91 2.62
CA PHE A 37 -0.89 -8.82 1.70
C PHE A 37 0.39 -7.99 1.53
N ARG A 38 0.98 -8.04 0.33
CA ARG A 38 2.09 -7.17 -0.05
C ARG A 38 1.53 -5.85 -0.54
N ARG A 39 1.82 -4.76 0.19
CA ARG A 39 1.41 -3.42 -0.22
C ARG A 39 2.21 -3.01 -1.46
N LEU A 40 1.51 -2.44 -2.44
CA LEU A 40 2.16 -1.81 -3.58
C LEU A 40 2.99 -0.62 -3.06
N PRO A 41 4.26 -0.48 -3.50
CA PRO A 41 5.05 0.69 -3.13
C PRO A 41 4.38 1.97 -3.61
N TYR A 42 4.58 3.07 -2.87
CA TYR A 42 3.99 4.37 -3.23
C TYR A 42 4.45 4.90 -4.60
N SER A 43 5.55 4.36 -5.15
CA SER A 43 6.14 4.75 -6.43
C SER A 43 5.52 4.06 -7.65
N HIS A 44 4.50 3.22 -7.46
CA HIS A 44 3.90 2.41 -8.51
C HIS A 44 2.44 2.79 -8.76
N CYS A 45 2.00 2.60 -10.00
CA CYS A 45 0.64 2.78 -10.45
C CYS A 45 -0.25 1.62 -9.99
N THR A 46 -1.43 1.91 -9.42
CA THR A 46 -2.36 0.88 -8.95
C THR A 46 -3.03 0.09 -10.07
N LEU A 47 -3.09 0.63 -11.30
CA LEU A 47 -3.67 -0.03 -12.46
C LEU A 47 -2.66 -0.96 -13.17
N SER A 48 -1.46 -0.46 -13.46
CA SER A 48 -0.44 -1.24 -14.20
C SER A 48 0.49 -2.04 -13.27
N LEU A 49 0.53 -1.72 -11.98
CA LEU A 49 1.46 -2.28 -10.99
C LEU A 49 2.94 -2.03 -11.33
N LEU A 50 3.21 -1.06 -12.21
CA LEU A 50 4.55 -0.65 -12.62
C LEU A 50 4.92 0.71 -12.02
N PRO A 51 6.22 1.04 -11.91
CA PRO A 51 6.66 2.39 -11.55
C PRO A 51 6.04 3.44 -12.47
N TYR A 52 5.49 4.51 -11.91
CA TYR A 52 4.88 5.57 -12.72
C TYR A 52 5.93 6.57 -13.24
N SER A 53 5.66 7.14 -14.42
CA SER A 53 6.38 8.31 -14.92
C SER A 53 5.64 9.61 -14.62
N HIS A 54 4.32 9.61 -14.83
CA HIS A 54 3.46 10.78 -14.66
C HIS A 54 2.38 10.48 -13.62
N PRO A 55 2.67 10.65 -12.32
CA PRO A 55 1.76 10.28 -11.26
C PRO A 55 0.57 11.25 -11.18
N TYR A 56 -0.63 10.69 -11.22
CA TYR A 56 -1.88 11.35 -10.90
C TYR A 56 -2.58 10.57 -9.79
N CYS A 57 -3.37 11.26 -8.98
CA CYS A 57 -4.25 10.60 -8.03
C CYS A 57 -5.71 10.99 -8.21
N ASP A 58 -6.57 10.08 -7.75
CA ASP A 58 -7.97 10.41 -7.51
C ASP A 58 -8.12 11.13 -6.14
N PRO A 59 -9.30 11.72 -5.86
CA PRO A 59 -9.57 12.34 -4.57
C PRO A 59 -9.50 11.38 -3.36
N LYS A 60 -9.47 10.07 -3.58
CA LYS A 60 -9.36 9.04 -2.55
C LYS A 60 -7.90 8.64 -2.24
N GLY A 61 -6.94 9.14 -3.00
CA GLY A 61 -5.51 8.88 -2.80
C GLY A 61 -4.96 7.65 -3.55
N ASN A 62 -5.72 7.06 -4.48
CA ASN A 62 -5.21 6.03 -5.38
C ASN A 62 -4.32 6.66 -6.44
N ILE A 63 -3.10 6.15 -6.59
CA ILE A 63 -2.11 6.67 -7.54
C ILE A 63 -2.16 5.89 -8.84
N PHE A 64 -2.12 6.62 -9.95
CA PHE A 64 -2.14 6.10 -11.31
C PHE A 64 -1.05 6.76 -12.15
N ASP A 65 -0.58 6.05 -13.16
CA ASP A 65 0.19 6.64 -14.25
C ASP A 65 -0.76 7.12 -15.34
N LEU A 66 -0.55 8.35 -15.83
CA LEU A 66 -1.40 8.97 -16.84
C LEU A 66 -1.49 8.13 -18.13
N GLU A 67 -0.36 7.55 -18.56
CA GLU A 67 -0.29 6.75 -19.79
C GLU A 67 -1.15 5.48 -19.70
N ALA A 68 -1.19 4.84 -18.53
CA ALA A 68 -2.01 3.67 -18.28
C ALA A 68 -3.48 4.04 -18.02
N LEU A 69 -3.73 5.18 -17.37
CA LEU A 69 -5.07 5.59 -16.93
C LEU A 69 -5.92 6.13 -18.09
N LEU A 70 -5.35 6.91 -19.00
CA LEU A 70 -6.09 7.50 -20.13
C LEU A 70 -6.83 6.48 -21.00
N PRO A 71 -6.20 5.39 -21.50
CA PRO A 71 -6.92 4.40 -22.31
C PRO A 71 -8.02 3.70 -21.51
N PHE A 72 -7.82 3.50 -20.20
CA PHE A 72 -8.84 2.92 -19.32
C PHE A 72 -10.05 3.84 -19.15
N LEU A 73 -9.82 5.12 -18.86
CA LEU A 73 -10.88 6.11 -18.68
C LEU A 73 -11.68 6.34 -19.97
N ARG A 74 -11.04 6.35 -21.14
CA ARG A 74 -11.74 6.46 -22.43
C ARG A 74 -12.72 5.30 -22.67
N LYS A 75 -12.36 4.09 -22.23
CA LYS A 75 -13.16 2.88 -22.44
C LYS A 75 -14.26 2.71 -21.41
N PHE A 76 -13.96 2.93 -20.13
CA PHE A 76 -14.88 2.56 -19.04
C PHE A 76 -15.44 3.76 -18.26
N LYS A 77 -14.78 4.93 -18.28
CA LYS A 77 -15.20 6.16 -17.57
C LYS A 77 -15.48 5.98 -16.06
N VAL A 78 -14.83 4.99 -15.46
CA VAL A 78 -14.92 4.67 -14.03
C VAL A 78 -13.52 4.57 -13.42
N ASN A 79 -13.46 4.65 -12.11
CA ASN A 79 -12.25 4.42 -11.34
C ASN A 79 -11.94 2.91 -11.30
N PRO A 80 -10.72 2.47 -11.67
CA PRO A 80 -10.36 1.05 -11.68
C PRO A 80 -10.31 0.40 -10.29
N VAL A 81 -10.18 1.19 -9.22
CA VAL A 81 -10.11 0.69 -7.83
C VAL A 81 -11.48 0.71 -7.17
N SER A 82 -12.19 1.83 -7.25
CA SER A 82 -13.46 2.01 -6.53
C SER A 82 -14.71 1.73 -7.36
N GLY A 83 -14.62 1.70 -8.70
CA GLY A 83 -15.78 1.55 -9.58
C GLY A 83 -16.65 2.81 -9.73
N GLU A 84 -16.33 3.90 -9.04
CA GLU A 84 -17.06 5.17 -9.11
C GLU A 84 -16.78 5.92 -10.43
N PRO A 85 -17.71 6.76 -10.91
CA PRO A 85 -17.48 7.57 -12.11
C PRO A 85 -16.29 8.52 -11.89
N LEU A 86 -15.28 8.40 -12.75
CA LEU A 86 -14.06 9.21 -12.69
C LEU A 86 -13.89 9.94 -14.03
N SER A 87 -13.65 11.24 -13.94
CA SER A 87 -13.39 12.08 -15.11
C SER A 87 -11.98 12.65 -15.04
N ASP A 88 -11.41 12.95 -16.21
CA ASP A 88 -10.04 13.48 -16.32
C ASP A 88 -9.85 14.79 -15.52
N LYS A 89 -10.92 15.58 -15.36
CA LYS A 89 -10.91 16.85 -14.59
C LYS A 89 -10.75 16.65 -13.09
N ASN A 90 -11.14 15.49 -12.59
CA ASN A 90 -11.09 15.18 -11.16
C ASN A 90 -9.73 14.60 -10.74
N LEU A 91 -8.83 14.38 -11.70
CA LEU A 91 -7.49 13.88 -11.45
C LEU A 91 -6.58 15.01 -10.96
N ILE A 92 -5.81 14.71 -9.92
CA ILE A 92 -4.86 15.65 -9.34
C ILE A 92 -3.46 15.19 -9.77
N LYS A 93 -2.72 16.05 -10.44
CA LYS A 93 -1.32 15.79 -10.78
C LYS A 93 -0.49 15.79 -9.50
N LEU A 94 0.30 14.76 -9.27
CA LEU A 94 1.19 14.70 -8.11
C LEU A 94 2.59 15.19 -8.44
N ASN A 95 3.09 16.12 -7.62
CA ASN A 95 4.44 16.65 -7.72
C ASN A 95 5.26 16.13 -6.53
N PHE A 96 6.07 15.11 -6.79
CA PHE A 96 7.02 14.59 -5.82
C PHE A 96 8.35 15.32 -5.93
N HIS A 97 8.91 15.73 -4.79
CA HIS A 97 10.23 16.35 -4.73
C HIS A 97 11.32 15.27 -4.67
N ARG A 98 12.35 15.38 -5.53
CA ARG A 98 13.48 14.44 -5.59
C ARG A 98 14.74 15.12 -5.07
N GLY A 99 15.50 14.40 -4.25
CA GLY A 99 16.77 14.87 -3.68
C GLY A 99 17.96 14.56 -4.57
N SER A 100 19.15 14.96 -4.11
CA SER A 100 20.42 14.65 -4.77
C SER A 100 20.68 13.16 -4.93
N ALA A 101 20.13 12.33 -4.04
CA ALA A 101 20.24 10.87 -4.07
C ALA A 101 19.18 10.17 -4.96
N SER A 102 18.42 10.89 -5.78
CA SER A 102 17.28 10.38 -6.57
C SER A 102 16.10 9.82 -5.77
N GLU A 103 16.16 9.88 -4.43
CA GLU A 103 15.08 9.48 -3.54
C GLU A 103 14.03 10.58 -3.41
N TYR A 104 12.77 10.15 -3.33
CA TYR A 104 11.67 11.06 -3.01
C TYR A 104 11.69 11.42 -1.53
N HIS A 105 11.59 12.71 -1.24
CA HIS A 105 11.58 13.20 0.13
C HIS A 105 10.57 14.32 0.32
N CYS A 106 10.18 14.54 1.56
CA CYS A 106 9.32 15.67 1.92
C CYS A 106 10.13 16.98 1.78
N PRO A 107 9.65 17.98 1.01
CA PRO A 107 10.41 19.21 0.77
C PRO A 107 10.60 20.09 2.02
N VAL A 108 9.81 19.86 3.08
CA VAL A 108 9.87 20.64 4.34
C VAL A 108 10.76 19.94 5.38
N LEU A 109 10.56 18.63 5.58
CA LEU A 109 11.29 17.87 6.61
C LEU A 109 12.60 17.27 6.11
N TYR A 110 12.83 17.26 4.79
CA TYR A 110 13.95 16.59 4.13
C TYR A 110 14.10 15.09 4.48
N LYS A 111 13.04 14.47 5.03
CA LYS A 111 12.99 13.03 5.31
C LYS A 111 12.60 12.26 4.04
N PRO A 112 13.30 11.16 3.69
CA PRO A 112 12.92 10.31 2.57
C PRO A 112 11.60 9.59 2.85
N PHE A 113 10.80 9.37 1.80
CA PHE A 113 9.56 8.60 1.90
C PHE A 113 9.86 7.10 1.95
N SER A 114 9.25 6.41 2.92
CA SER A 114 9.32 4.95 3.04
C SER A 114 7.93 4.33 2.90
N ASN A 115 7.86 3.00 2.82
CA ASN A 115 6.56 2.31 2.74
C ASN A 115 5.67 2.50 3.98
N ASN A 116 6.22 3.02 5.07
CA ASN A 116 5.51 3.27 6.32
C ASN A 116 5.24 4.76 6.57
N THR A 117 5.73 5.66 5.71
CA THR A 117 5.45 7.10 5.87
C THR A 117 4.02 7.38 5.45
N HIS A 118 3.31 8.16 6.28
CA HIS A 118 2.01 8.71 5.91
C HIS A 118 2.21 9.87 4.93
N ILE A 119 1.93 9.61 3.65
CA ILE A 119 2.10 10.57 2.56
C ILE A 119 0.77 11.27 2.30
N VAL A 120 0.80 12.60 2.17
CA VAL A 120 -0.37 13.43 1.86
C VAL A 120 -0.07 14.36 0.70
N ALA A 121 -1.10 14.71 -0.08
CA ALA A 121 -0.99 15.63 -1.20
C ALA A 121 -2.00 16.77 -1.07
N ILE A 122 -1.57 17.98 -1.40
CA ILE A 122 -2.46 19.16 -1.39
C ILE A 122 -3.23 19.20 -2.71
N LYS A 123 -4.57 19.13 -2.66
CA LYS A 123 -5.43 19.08 -3.86
C LYS A 123 -5.23 20.25 -4.83
N THR A 124 -4.97 21.45 -4.33
CA THR A 124 -4.85 22.66 -5.16
C THR A 124 -3.54 22.74 -5.93
N THR A 125 -2.44 22.28 -5.34
CA THR A 125 -1.09 22.39 -5.92
C THR A 125 -0.53 21.07 -6.42
N GLY A 126 -1.06 19.94 -5.96
CA GLY A 126 -0.55 18.60 -6.25
C GLY A 126 0.74 18.26 -5.50
N ASN A 127 1.24 19.15 -4.63
CA ASN A 127 2.51 18.94 -3.93
C ASN A 127 2.34 17.89 -2.83
N VAL A 128 3.33 17.01 -2.74
CA VAL A 128 3.32 15.85 -1.83
C VAL A 128 4.20 16.10 -0.61
N PHE A 129 3.66 15.82 0.58
CA PHE A 129 4.29 16.04 1.88
C PHE A 129 4.14 14.81 2.79
N SER A 130 4.92 14.81 3.88
CA SER A 130 4.69 13.89 5.00
C SER A 130 3.59 14.45 5.91
N TYR A 131 2.69 13.59 6.38
CA TYR A 131 1.58 13.97 7.27
C TYR A 131 2.04 14.62 8.58
N GLU A 132 3.25 14.29 9.06
CA GLU A 132 3.84 14.92 10.27
C GLU A 132 3.92 16.46 10.18
N VAL A 133 3.80 17.03 8.97
CA VAL A 133 3.88 18.47 8.70
C VAL A 133 2.50 19.14 8.70
N SER A 134 1.40 18.38 8.64
CA SER A 134 0.04 18.89 8.41
C SER A 134 -0.73 19.21 9.69
#